data_AF-A0A1V5PMI3-F1
#
_entry.id   AF-A0A1V5PMI3-F1
#
_cell.length_a   1.000
_cell.length_b   1.000
_cell.length_c   1.000
_cell.angle_alpha   90.00
_cell.angle_beta   90.00
_cell.angle_gamma   90.00
#
_symmetry.space_group_name_H-M   'P 1'
#
loop_
_entity.id
_entity.type
_entity.pdbx_description
1 polymer ?
#
loop_
_entity_poly.entity_id
_entity_poly.type
_entity_poly.pdbx_seq_one_letter_code
_entity_poly.pdbx_strand_id
1 'polypeptide(L)'
;MYKVEAYGGGGQSFGAFIPKGLTIKLFGDANDGLGKGLSGGKIVVVPPKGAKYEADKNIIVGNVALYGATSGTAYICGIAGERFLVRNSGATAVSEGCGDHGLEYMTGGKAVILGSTGKNFAAGMSGGVAYVLDEDHSLYKNINKEMVSYAAVTDKYDIAELKELISDYKEATSSAKAAYILEHFDEMIKDFKKVIPNGYSKMLRLISKYEAQGIEYDLAVQEAFEDMSADQ
;
A
#
# COMPACT_ATOMS: atom_id res chain seq x y z
N MET A 1 -0.24 12.55 -21.53
CA MET A 1 0.30 12.11 -20.22
C MET A 1 1.75 12.53 -20.17
N TYR A 2 2.15 13.31 -19.14
CA TYR A 2 3.50 13.84 -19.00
C TYR A 2 4.36 12.89 -18.17
N LYS A 3 5.60 12.67 -18.60
CA LYS A 3 6.58 11.84 -17.90
C LYS A 3 7.82 12.70 -17.61
N VAL A 4 8.26 12.68 -16.36
CA VAL A 4 9.47 13.36 -15.90
C VAL A 4 10.40 12.30 -15.33
N GLU A 5 11.62 12.23 -15.85
CA GLU A 5 12.69 11.45 -15.26
C GLU A 5 13.61 12.38 -14.48
N ALA A 6 13.88 12.01 -13.23
CA ALA A 6 14.80 12.70 -12.35
C ALA A 6 15.91 11.73 -11.91
N TYR A 7 17.10 12.29 -11.65
CA TYR A 7 18.29 11.53 -11.33
C TYR A 7 18.96 12.14 -10.10
N GLY A 8 19.43 11.32 -9.17
CA GLY A 8 20.04 11.77 -7.91
C GLY A 8 19.04 11.82 -6.75
N GLY A 9 19.28 12.72 -5.80
CA GLY A 9 18.49 12.82 -4.57
C GLY A 9 17.24 13.71 -4.71
N GLY A 10 16.08 13.17 -4.37
CA GLY A 10 14.85 13.92 -4.13
C GLY A 10 14.90 14.66 -2.80
N GLY A 11 14.74 15.98 -2.84
CA GLY A 11 14.60 16.77 -1.62
C GLY A 11 13.32 16.46 -0.84
N GLN A 12 13.12 17.17 0.26
CA GLN A 12 11.89 17.13 1.05
C GLN A 12 10.66 17.42 0.17
N SER A 13 9.59 16.66 0.37
CA SER A 13 8.33 16.81 -0.39
C SER A 13 8.44 16.61 -1.91
N PHE A 14 9.44 15.85 -2.37
CA PHE A 14 9.56 15.53 -3.79
C PHE A 14 8.29 14.87 -4.34
N GLY A 15 7.72 15.44 -5.41
CA GLY A 15 6.48 14.94 -6.03
C GLY A 15 5.22 15.17 -5.21
N ALA A 16 5.20 16.12 -4.27
CA ALA A 16 4.00 16.49 -3.53
C ALA A 16 2.87 17.00 -4.44
N PHE A 17 1.64 16.63 -4.11
CA PHE A 17 0.39 17.09 -4.75
C PHE A 17 0.31 16.87 -6.27
N ILE A 18 1.07 15.93 -6.83
CA ILE A 18 1.06 15.73 -8.28
C ILE A 18 -0.31 15.20 -8.75
N PRO A 19 -0.90 15.83 -9.79
CA PRO A 19 -2.23 15.49 -10.26
C PRO A 19 -2.22 14.32 -11.24
N LYS A 20 -3.41 13.78 -11.53
CA LYS A 20 -3.63 12.81 -12.61
C LYS A 20 -3.03 13.30 -13.93
N GLY A 21 -2.32 12.39 -14.60
CA GLY A 21 -1.69 12.65 -15.90
C GLY A 21 -0.22 13.02 -15.85
N LEU A 22 0.35 13.21 -14.65
CA LEU A 22 1.79 13.36 -14.42
C LEU A 22 2.38 12.07 -13.83
N THR A 23 3.46 11.58 -14.44
CA THR A 23 4.31 10.53 -13.89
C THR A 23 5.71 11.07 -13.62
N ILE A 24 6.22 10.88 -12.41
CA ILE A 24 7.61 11.18 -12.05
C ILE A 24 8.32 9.86 -11.73
N LYS A 25 9.45 9.61 -12.41
CA LYS A 25 10.33 8.49 -12.09
C LYS A 25 11.69 9.03 -11.63
N LEU A 26 12.04 8.74 -10.39
CA LEU A 26 13.31 9.11 -9.77
C LEU A 26 14.25 7.90 -9.77
N PHE A 27 15.42 8.07 -10.38
CA PHE A 27 16.54 7.14 -10.29
C PHE A 27 17.52 7.65 -9.23
N GLY A 28 17.39 7.13 -8.01
CA GLY A 28 18.07 7.62 -6.82
C GLY A 28 17.23 7.37 -5.57
N ASP A 29 17.39 8.22 -4.57
CA ASP A 29 16.71 8.19 -3.29
C ASP A 29 15.97 9.50 -3.02
N ALA A 30 15.05 9.53 -2.05
CA ALA A 30 14.35 10.76 -1.66
C ALA A 30 14.26 10.92 -0.14
N ASN A 31 14.29 12.18 0.30
CA ASN A 31 14.06 12.54 1.69
C ASN A 31 12.56 12.48 2.08
N ASP A 32 12.22 12.99 3.26
CA ASP A 32 10.88 12.87 3.83
C ASP A 32 9.79 13.55 2.99
N GLY A 33 8.57 13.05 3.15
CA GLY A 33 7.38 13.63 2.54
C GLY A 33 7.25 13.39 1.04
N LEU A 34 7.98 12.43 0.47
CA LEU A 34 7.81 11.99 -0.92
C LEU A 34 6.31 11.81 -1.23
N GLY A 35 5.82 12.47 -2.27
CA GLY A 35 4.43 12.31 -2.70
C GLY A 35 3.39 12.76 -1.67
N LYS A 36 3.75 13.64 -0.72
CA LYS A 36 2.79 14.24 0.22
C LYS A 36 1.55 14.76 -0.53
N GLY A 37 0.37 14.33 -0.10
CA GLY A 37 -0.91 14.70 -0.71
C GLY A 37 -1.04 14.27 -2.18
N LEU A 38 -0.45 13.14 -2.58
CA LEU A 38 -0.60 12.58 -3.93
C LEU A 38 -2.07 12.60 -4.37
N SER A 39 -2.33 13.17 -5.55
CA SER A 39 -3.69 13.52 -6.02
C SER A 39 -3.94 13.03 -7.45
N GLY A 40 -3.61 11.76 -7.68
CA GLY A 40 -3.92 11.05 -8.94
C GLY A 40 -2.72 10.85 -9.86
N GLY A 41 -1.58 11.49 -9.60
CA GLY A 41 -0.35 11.25 -10.34
C GLY A 41 0.29 9.89 -10.03
N LYS A 42 1.36 9.57 -10.76
CA LYS A 42 2.19 8.38 -10.52
C LYS A 42 3.60 8.78 -10.11
N ILE A 43 4.10 8.23 -9.02
CA ILE A 43 5.49 8.41 -8.58
C ILE A 43 6.19 7.06 -8.52
N VAL A 44 7.41 7.00 -9.04
CA VAL A 44 8.23 5.78 -9.05
C VAL A 44 9.61 6.17 -8.55
N VAL A 45 10.12 5.47 -7.53
CA VAL A 45 11.48 5.65 -7.00
C VAL A 45 12.21 4.33 -7.16
N VAL A 46 13.34 4.36 -7.86
CA VAL A 46 14.19 3.19 -8.08
C VAL A 46 15.65 3.50 -7.78
N PRO A 47 16.45 2.51 -7.34
CA PRO A 47 17.88 2.71 -7.17
C PRO A 47 18.53 3.25 -8.44
N PRO A 48 19.62 4.04 -8.32
CA PRO A 48 20.35 4.51 -9.48
C PRO A 48 20.92 3.33 -10.26
N LYS A 49 21.05 3.49 -11.59
CA LYS A 49 21.59 2.44 -12.45
C LYS A 49 22.98 1.99 -11.97
N GLY A 50 23.17 0.69 -11.80
CA GLY A 50 24.43 0.12 -11.33
C GLY A 50 24.63 0.15 -9.81
N ALA A 51 23.59 0.47 -9.03
CA ALA A 51 23.58 0.23 -7.60
C ALA A 51 24.00 -1.22 -7.28
N LYS A 52 24.91 -1.39 -6.32
CA LYS A 52 25.47 -2.68 -5.91
C LYS A 52 24.84 -3.24 -4.63
N TYR A 53 23.92 -2.50 -4.02
CA TYR A 53 23.21 -2.89 -2.82
C TYR A 53 21.84 -3.47 -3.18
N GLU A 54 21.31 -4.31 -2.31
CA GLU A 54 19.98 -4.91 -2.45
C GLU A 54 18.92 -3.89 -2.05
N ALA A 55 18.02 -3.55 -2.98
CA ALA A 55 17.02 -2.51 -2.77
C ALA A 55 16.13 -2.80 -1.55
N ASP A 56 15.72 -4.06 -1.39
CA ASP A 56 14.80 -4.53 -0.35
C ASP A 56 15.43 -4.61 1.05
N LYS A 57 16.71 -4.27 1.16
CA LYS A 57 17.45 -4.15 2.44
C LYS A 57 17.89 -2.72 2.75
N ASN A 58 17.52 -1.74 1.92
CA ASN A 58 17.99 -0.36 2.04
C ASN A 58 16.83 0.64 2.01
N ILE A 59 16.93 1.66 2.87
CA ILE A 59 16.00 2.79 2.84
C ILE A 59 16.27 3.62 1.59
N ILE A 60 15.23 3.82 0.78
CA ILE A 60 15.30 4.63 -0.45
C ILE A 60 14.42 5.88 -0.39
N VAL A 61 13.45 5.90 0.52
CA VAL A 61 12.57 7.05 0.78
C VAL A 61 12.50 7.30 2.27
N GLY A 62 12.61 8.56 2.68
CA GLY A 62 12.50 9.00 4.07
C GLY A 62 11.10 8.83 4.69
N ASN A 63 10.88 9.53 5.78
CA ASN A 63 9.69 9.41 6.61
C ASN A 63 8.46 10.09 5.98
N VAL A 64 7.26 9.72 6.46
CA VAL A 64 6.00 10.43 6.16
C VAL A 64 5.70 10.51 4.66
N ALA A 65 6.23 9.56 3.89
CA ALA A 65 5.95 9.46 2.46
C ALA A 65 4.46 9.17 2.23
N LEU A 66 3.88 9.85 1.24
CA LEU A 66 2.48 9.77 0.83
C LEU A 66 1.48 10.22 1.90
N TYR A 67 1.93 11.10 2.81
CA TYR A 67 1.05 11.67 3.83
C TYR A 67 -0.21 12.30 3.23
N GLY A 68 -1.38 11.81 3.63
CA GLY A 68 -2.66 12.39 3.22
C GLY A 68 -2.95 12.24 1.74
N ALA A 69 -2.32 11.28 1.06
CA ALA A 69 -2.60 10.99 -0.34
C ALA A 69 -4.09 10.60 -0.53
N THR A 70 -4.72 11.12 -1.58
CA THR A 70 -6.15 10.94 -1.85
C THR A 70 -6.41 10.06 -3.06
N SER A 71 -5.47 9.99 -4.01
CA SER A 71 -5.54 9.12 -5.17
C SER A 71 -4.17 9.04 -5.84
N GLY A 72 -4.01 8.14 -6.82
CA GLY A 72 -2.76 7.98 -7.57
C GLY A 72 -1.97 6.76 -7.15
N THR A 73 -0.78 6.63 -7.71
CA THR A 73 0.03 5.41 -7.59
C THR A 73 1.47 5.74 -7.19
N ALA A 74 2.02 5.01 -6.23
CA ALA A 74 3.40 5.17 -5.80
C ALA A 74 4.13 3.83 -5.76
N TYR A 75 5.26 3.72 -6.45
CA TYR A 75 6.09 2.52 -6.46
C TYR A 75 7.49 2.83 -5.95
N ILE A 76 7.88 2.19 -4.85
CA ILE A 76 9.13 2.45 -4.14
C ILE A 76 9.96 1.15 -4.18
N CYS A 77 11.03 1.14 -4.96
CA CYS A 77 11.97 0.01 -5.07
C CYS A 77 13.01 0.12 -3.96
N GLY A 78 12.57 -0.27 -2.77
CA GLY A 78 13.32 -0.30 -1.52
C GLY A 78 12.43 -0.03 -0.31
N ILE A 79 13.05 0.19 0.84
CA ILE A 79 12.36 0.41 2.12
C ILE A 79 11.94 1.88 2.24
N ALA A 80 10.68 2.11 2.60
CA ALA A 80 10.21 3.43 3.02
C ALA A 80 10.49 3.64 4.53
N GLY A 81 10.74 4.88 4.93
CA GLY A 81 10.96 5.23 6.34
C GLY A 81 9.70 5.06 7.23
N GLU A 82 9.74 5.72 8.38
CA GLU A 82 8.63 5.72 9.33
C GLU A 82 7.39 6.42 8.78
N ARG A 83 6.21 6.05 9.29
CA ARG A 83 4.93 6.68 8.93
C ARG A 83 4.64 6.66 7.43
N PHE A 84 5.11 5.62 6.74
CA PHE A 84 4.75 5.40 5.35
C PHE A 84 3.22 5.32 5.18
N LEU A 85 2.66 6.07 4.22
CA LEU A 85 1.22 6.16 3.95
C LEU A 85 0.36 6.61 5.15
N VAL A 86 0.93 7.39 6.07
CA VAL A 86 0.14 7.98 7.16
C VAL A 86 -1.04 8.78 6.58
N ARG A 87 -2.24 8.54 7.09
CA ARG A 87 -3.49 9.18 6.62
C ARG A 87 -3.78 9.01 5.13
N ASN A 88 -3.26 7.98 4.47
CA ASN A 88 -3.66 7.65 3.10
C ASN A 88 -5.18 7.42 3.04
N SER A 89 -5.83 8.09 2.08
CA SER A 89 -7.28 8.07 1.89
C SER A 89 -7.71 7.53 0.52
N GLY A 90 -6.76 7.13 -0.34
CA GLY A 90 -7.13 6.57 -1.65
C GLY A 90 -5.99 6.30 -2.63
N ALA A 91 -4.73 6.57 -2.29
CA ALA A 91 -3.62 6.18 -3.14
C ALA A 91 -3.32 4.67 -3.03
N THR A 92 -2.77 4.13 -4.12
CA THR A 92 -2.21 2.78 -4.18
C THR A 92 -0.70 2.87 -4.10
N ALA A 93 -0.06 2.16 -3.19
CA ALA A 93 1.39 2.11 -3.13
C ALA A 93 1.97 0.71 -2.94
N VAL A 94 3.17 0.50 -3.48
CA VAL A 94 3.97 -0.70 -3.28
C VAL A 94 5.37 -0.30 -2.83
N SER A 95 5.86 -0.88 -1.73
CA SER A 95 7.25 -0.75 -1.26
C SER A 95 7.84 -2.11 -0.88
N GLU A 96 9.16 -2.21 -0.74
CA GLU A 96 9.84 -3.46 -0.36
C GLU A 96 10.04 -3.59 1.17
N GLY A 97 9.42 -2.68 1.92
CA GLY A 97 9.43 -2.62 3.38
C GLY A 97 8.95 -1.25 3.86
N CYS A 98 8.67 -1.13 5.15
CA CYS A 98 8.43 0.17 5.79
C CYS A 98 8.89 0.21 7.24
N GLY A 99 9.25 1.39 7.73
CA GLY A 99 9.58 1.64 9.14
C GLY A 99 8.37 1.59 10.08
N ASP A 100 8.57 2.09 11.30
CA ASP A 100 7.55 2.13 12.35
C ASP A 100 6.35 3.00 11.94
N HIS A 101 5.18 2.71 12.49
CA HIS A 101 3.93 3.44 12.24
C HIS A 101 3.49 3.46 10.76
N GLY A 102 3.89 2.47 9.96
CA GLY A 102 3.37 2.30 8.61
C GLY A 102 1.83 2.20 8.61
N LEU A 103 1.19 2.85 7.64
CA LEU A 103 -0.27 2.90 7.43
C LEU A 103 -1.07 3.54 8.59
N GLU A 104 -0.41 4.28 9.48
CA GLU A 104 -1.07 4.93 10.60
C GLU A 104 -2.21 5.84 10.12
N TYR A 105 -3.41 5.70 10.71
CA TYR A 105 -4.61 6.46 10.34
C TYR A 105 -5.03 6.37 8.87
N MET A 106 -4.63 5.32 8.14
CA MET A 106 -5.09 5.10 6.76
C MET A 106 -6.63 4.85 6.75
N THR A 107 -7.33 5.59 5.88
CA THR A 107 -8.80 5.60 5.74
C THR A 107 -9.26 5.07 4.39
N GLY A 108 -8.35 4.84 3.45
CA GLY A 108 -8.67 4.33 2.11
C GLY A 108 -7.43 4.07 1.27
N GLY A 109 -7.62 3.47 0.10
CA GLY A 109 -6.55 3.09 -0.81
C GLY A 109 -6.01 1.69 -0.58
N LYS A 110 -4.87 1.39 -1.21
CA LYS A 110 -4.24 0.07 -1.20
C LYS A 110 -2.74 0.18 -0.89
N ALA A 111 -2.23 -0.73 -0.09
CA ALA A 111 -0.80 -0.81 0.21
C ALA A 111 -0.29 -2.24 -0.01
N VAL A 112 0.87 -2.40 -0.65
CA VAL A 112 1.57 -3.68 -0.72
C VAL A 112 2.98 -3.48 -0.16
N ILE A 113 3.31 -4.25 0.88
CA ILE A 113 4.62 -4.23 1.52
C ILE A 113 5.29 -5.57 1.22
N LEU A 114 6.27 -5.56 0.31
CA LEU A 114 7.01 -6.74 -0.13
C LEU A 114 8.19 -7.05 0.81
N GLY A 115 8.01 -6.91 2.12
CA GLY A 115 9.06 -7.11 3.11
C GLY A 115 8.63 -6.72 4.52
N SER A 116 9.62 -6.45 5.37
CA SER A 116 9.38 -6.20 6.80
C SER A 116 8.65 -4.87 7.05
N THR A 117 7.87 -4.87 8.13
CA THR A 117 7.19 -3.69 8.67
C THR A 117 7.77 -3.33 10.04
N GLY A 118 7.88 -2.05 10.36
CA GLY A 118 8.20 -1.60 11.71
C GLY A 118 7.04 -1.74 12.71
N LYS A 119 7.28 -1.33 13.95
CA LYS A 119 6.35 -1.42 15.08
C LYS A 119 5.11 -0.55 14.88
N ASN A 120 4.04 -0.91 15.58
CA ASN A 120 2.76 -0.19 15.59
C ASN A 120 2.17 0.02 14.18
N PHE A 121 2.42 -0.93 13.29
CA PHE A 121 1.90 -0.94 11.92
C PHE A 121 0.37 -0.97 11.93
N ALA A 122 -0.26 -0.20 11.04
CA ALA A 122 -1.70 -0.05 10.86
C ALA A 122 -2.47 0.51 12.09
N ALA A 123 -1.79 1.19 13.01
CA ALA A 123 -2.46 1.84 14.15
C ALA A 123 -3.47 2.90 13.67
N GLY A 124 -4.70 2.86 14.20
CA GLY A 124 -5.77 3.76 13.81
C GLY A 124 -6.25 3.62 12.37
N MET A 125 -5.82 2.58 11.63
CA MET A 125 -6.28 2.32 10.27
C MET A 125 -7.77 1.94 10.28
N SER A 126 -8.60 2.75 9.62
CA SER A 126 -10.07 2.62 9.63
C SER A 126 -10.65 2.32 8.25
N GLY A 127 -9.88 2.45 7.17
CA GLY A 127 -10.29 2.01 5.83
C GLY A 127 -9.12 1.64 4.91
N GLY A 128 -9.46 1.04 3.76
CA GLY A 128 -8.50 0.52 2.78
C GLY A 128 -8.04 -0.91 3.07
N VAL A 129 -7.14 -1.41 2.21
CA VAL A 129 -6.60 -2.78 2.29
C VAL A 129 -5.08 -2.74 2.18
N ALA A 130 -4.39 -3.55 2.97
CA ALA A 130 -2.96 -3.76 2.81
C ALA A 130 -2.62 -5.25 2.65
N TYR A 131 -1.61 -5.54 1.84
CA TYR A 131 -1.01 -6.86 1.69
C TYR A 131 0.44 -6.80 2.15
N VAL A 132 0.83 -7.68 3.05
CA VAL A 132 2.19 -7.71 3.62
C VAL A 132 2.79 -9.08 3.39
N LEU A 133 3.97 -9.13 2.79
CA LEU A 133 4.79 -10.34 2.67
C LEU A 133 5.51 -10.58 4.01
N ASP A 134 5.06 -11.57 4.79
CA ASP A 134 5.50 -11.85 6.17
C ASP A 134 6.34 -13.14 6.25
N GLU A 135 7.46 -13.18 5.52
CA GLU A 135 8.35 -14.34 5.39
C GLU A 135 8.99 -14.77 6.71
N ASP A 136 9.25 -13.82 7.61
CA ASP A 136 9.87 -14.09 8.92
C ASP A 136 8.85 -14.24 10.06
N HIS A 137 7.56 -14.23 9.72
CA HIS A 137 6.45 -14.26 10.66
C HIS A 137 6.60 -13.20 11.76
N SER A 138 7.10 -12.00 11.45
CA SER A 138 7.28 -10.93 12.42
C SER A 138 6.08 -9.98 12.53
N LEU A 139 5.18 -9.97 11.53
CA LEU A 139 4.05 -9.04 11.47
C LEU A 139 3.20 -9.09 12.74
N TYR A 140 3.00 -10.27 13.35
CA TYR A 140 2.18 -10.42 14.55
C TYR A 140 2.66 -9.61 15.76
N LYS A 141 3.97 -9.30 15.82
CA LYS A 141 4.61 -8.47 16.85
C LYS A 141 4.51 -6.98 16.52
N ASN A 142 4.51 -6.67 15.23
CA ASN A 142 4.64 -5.31 14.72
C ASN A 142 3.29 -4.63 14.50
N ILE A 143 2.23 -5.41 14.21
CA ILE A 143 0.90 -4.91 13.92
C ILE A 143 0.16 -4.47 15.19
N ASN A 144 -0.46 -3.28 15.13
CA ASN A 144 -1.44 -2.84 16.11
C ASN A 144 -2.80 -3.48 15.79
N LYS A 145 -3.36 -4.23 16.75
CA LYS A 145 -4.57 -5.07 16.55
C LYS A 145 -5.86 -4.41 17.02
N GLU A 146 -5.81 -3.16 17.45
CA GLU A 146 -6.96 -2.45 18.04
C GLU A 146 -8.12 -2.32 17.05
N MET A 147 -7.83 -1.94 15.80
CA MET A 147 -8.85 -1.66 14.78
C MET A 147 -8.78 -2.57 13.55
N VAL A 148 -7.69 -3.31 13.37
CA VAL A 148 -7.47 -4.15 12.19
C VAL A 148 -7.39 -5.63 12.56
N SER A 149 -7.73 -6.47 11.58
CA SER A 149 -7.40 -7.89 11.57
C SER A 149 -6.44 -8.19 10.41
N TYR A 150 -5.70 -9.27 10.54
CA TYR A 150 -4.85 -9.78 9.48
C TYR A 150 -5.04 -11.29 9.32
N ALA A 151 -5.08 -11.75 8.07
CA ALA A 151 -5.32 -13.16 7.73
C ALA A 151 -4.55 -13.54 6.46
N ALA A 152 -4.40 -14.83 6.21
CA ALA A 152 -3.84 -15.32 4.94
C ALA A 152 -4.68 -14.84 3.75
N VAL A 153 -4.02 -14.60 2.61
CA VAL A 153 -4.70 -14.19 1.37
C VAL A 153 -5.25 -15.43 0.66
N THR A 154 -6.53 -15.75 0.88
CA THR A 154 -7.18 -16.95 0.33
C THR A 154 -8.30 -16.64 -0.65
N ASP A 155 -8.84 -15.42 -0.64
CA ASP A 155 -9.88 -15.01 -1.58
C ASP A 155 -9.30 -14.81 -2.99
N LYS A 156 -9.98 -15.35 -4.00
CA LYS A 156 -9.48 -15.33 -5.40
C LYS A 156 -9.36 -13.91 -5.97
N TYR A 157 -10.21 -12.97 -5.55
CA TYR A 157 -10.16 -11.59 -6.02
C TYR A 157 -8.99 -10.85 -5.37
N ASP A 158 -8.78 -11.08 -4.07
CA ASP A 158 -7.61 -10.54 -3.36
C ASP A 158 -6.30 -11.07 -3.97
N ILE A 159 -6.23 -12.37 -4.29
CA ILE A 159 -5.06 -13.00 -4.93
C ILE A 159 -4.80 -12.37 -6.31
N ALA A 160 -5.84 -12.20 -7.13
CA ALA A 160 -5.71 -11.60 -8.45
C ALA A 160 -5.26 -10.13 -8.38
N GLU A 161 -5.86 -9.36 -7.49
CA GLU A 161 -5.50 -7.95 -7.25
C GLU A 161 -4.05 -7.81 -6.78
N LEU A 162 -3.63 -8.62 -5.80
CA LEU A 162 -2.26 -8.61 -5.32
C LEU A 162 -1.26 -8.92 -6.44
N LYS A 163 -1.56 -9.92 -7.27
CA LYS A 163 -0.71 -10.30 -8.41
C LYS A 163 -0.59 -9.17 -9.44
N GLU A 164 -1.70 -8.49 -9.73
CA GLU A 164 -1.73 -7.32 -10.62
C GLU A 164 -0.90 -6.17 -10.06
N LEU A 165 -1.08 -5.82 -8.78
CA LEU A 165 -0.31 -4.75 -8.11
C LEU A 165 1.20 -5.01 -8.14
N ILE A 166 1.63 -6.26 -7.91
CA ILE A 166 3.04 -6.65 -7.97
C ILE A 166 3.56 -6.65 -9.41
N SER A 167 2.72 -7.04 -10.38
CA SER A 167 3.07 -7.00 -11.81
C SER A 167 3.31 -5.56 -12.28
N ASP A 168 2.38 -4.65 -11.98
CA ASP A 168 2.52 -3.23 -12.33
C ASP A 168 3.74 -2.59 -11.67
N TYR A 169 3.99 -2.97 -10.41
CA TYR A 169 5.17 -2.56 -9.67
C TYR A 169 6.46 -3.06 -10.33
N LYS A 170 6.54 -4.35 -10.70
CA LYS A 170 7.68 -4.93 -11.43
C LYS A 170 7.91 -4.20 -12.76
N GLU A 171 6.85 -3.95 -13.54
CA GLU A 171 6.98 -3.24 -14.81
C GLU A 171 7.55 -1.83 -14.62
N ALA A 172 7.05 -1.09 -13.62
CA ALA A 172 7.48 0.27 -13.39
C ALA A 172 8.89 0.39 -12.79
N THR A 173 9.29 -0.58 -11.96
CA THR A 173 10.53 -0.50 -11.17
C THR A 173 11.66 -1.39 -11.66
N SER A 174 11.34 -2.45 -12.40
CA SER A 174 12.24 -3.58 -12.68
C SER A 174 12.80 -4.23 -11.40
N SER A 175 12.04 -4.20 -10.29
CA SER A 175 12.42 -4.82 -9.02
C SER A 175 12.72 -6.32 -9.20
N ALA A 176 13.91 -6.72 -8.71
CA ALA A 176 14.31 -8.13 -8.65
C ALA A 176 13.43 -8.92 -7.68
N LYS A 177 13.04 -8.32 -6.55
CA LYS A 177 12.17 -8.94 -5.56
C LYS A 177 10.78 -9.22 -6.12
N ALA A 178 10.17 -8.24 -6.80
CA ALA A 178 8.89 -8.44 -7.44
C ALA A 178 8.94 -9.46 -8.57
N ALA A 179 10.05 -9.52 -9.32
CA ALA A 179 10.27 -10.56 -10.32
C ALA A 179 10.29 -11.96 -9.70
N TYR A 180 11.04 -12.13 -8.62
CA TYR A 180 11.11 -13.38 -7.86
C TYR A 180 9.74 -13.79 -7.29
N ILE A 181 9.02 -12.85 -6.66
CA ILE A 181 7.68 -13.11 -6.12
C ILE A 181 6.71 -13.57 -7.19
N LEU A 182 6.73 -12.96 -8.38
CA LEU A 182 5.83 -13.34 -9.48
C LEU A 182 6.18 -14.70 -10.10
N GLU A 183 7.46 -15.06 -10.12
CA GLU A 183 7.94 -16.36 -10.59
C GLU A 183 7.52 -17.48 -9.62
N HIS A 184 7.56 -17.23 -8.31
CA HIS A 184 7.24 -18.19 -7.24
C HIS A 184 5.89 -17.90 -6.56
N PHE A 185 4.96 -17.25 -7.27
CA PHE A 185 3.78 -16.64 -6.65
C PHE A 185 2.89 -17.64 -5.90
N ASP A 186 2.65 -18.82 -6.48
CA ASP A 186 1.78 -19.85 -5.90
C ASP A 186 2.35 -20.42 -4.59
N GLU A 187 3.66 -20.34 -4.40
CA GLU A 187 4.34 -20.73 -3.16
C GLU A 187 4.31 -19.58 -2.15
N MET A 188 4.72 -18.38 -2.58
CA MET A 188 4.87 -17.20 -1.74
C MET A 188 3.55 -16.60 -1.24
N ILE A 189 2.42 -16.85 -1.93
CA ILE A 189 1.10 -16.34 -1.51
C ILE A 189 0.72 -16.76 -0.08
N LYS A 190 1.27 -17.87 0.42
CA LYS A 190 1.04 -18.38 1.79
C LYS A 190 1.63 -17.47 2.86
N ASP A 191 2.70 -16.76 2.52
CA ASP A 191 3.40 -15.84 3.40
C ASP A 191 2.80 -14.43 3.36
N PHE A 192 1.97 -14.13 2.36
CA PHE A 192 1.21 -12.89 2.34
C PHE A 192 0.08 -12.90 3.38
N LYS A 193 -0.08 -11.75 4.05
CA LYS A 193 -1.20 -11.43 4.93
C LYS A 193 -1.97 -10.24 4.37
N LYS A 194 -3.29 -10.38 4.29
CA LYS A 194 -4.22 -9.25 4.10
C LYS A 194 -4.48 -8.61 5.45
N VAL A 195 -4.21 -7.32 5.56
CA VAL A 195 -4.56 -6.46 6.70
C VAL A 195 -5.75 -5.61 6.30
N ILE A 196 -6.81 -5.65 7.10
CA ILE A 196 -8.05 -4.90 6.84
C ILE A 196 -8.67 -4.41 8.15
N PRO A 197 -9.21 -3.18 8.19
CA PRO A 197 -9.95 -2.69 9.35
C PRO A 197 -11.21 -3.52 9.61
N ASN A 198 -11.48 -3.80 10.87
CA ASN A 198 -12.59 -4.66 11.28
C ASN A 198 -13.95 -4.07 10.88
N GLY A 199 -14.14 -2.76 11.08
CA GLY A 199 -15.34 -2.04 10.64
C GLY A 199 -15.52 -2.09 9.11
N TYR A 200 -14.44 -1.83 8.36
CA TYR A 200 -14.46 -1.86 6.91
C TYR A 200 -14.77 -3.27 6.36
N SER A 201 -14.15 -4.30 6.93
CA SER A 201 -14.41 -5.71 6.58
C SER A 201 -15.87 -6.11 6.82
N LYS A 202 -16.46 -5.69 7.94
CA LYS A 202 -17.90 -5.90 8.22
C LYS A 202 -18.78 -5.19 7.19
N MET A 203 -18.47 -3.93 6.89
CA MET A 203 -19.21 -3.14 5.89
C MET A 203 -19.23 -3.85 4.53
N LEU A 204 -18.07 -4.29 4.03
CA LEU A 204 -17.97 -5.00 2.74
C LEU A 204 -18.79 -6.30 2.71
N ARG A 205 -18.83 -7.04 3.82
CA ARG A 205 -19.64 -8.27 3.95
C ARG A 205 -21.13 -7.97 3.91
N LEU A 206 -21.58 -6.91 4.57
CA LEU A 206 -22.98 -6.50 4.56
C LEU A 206 -23.41 -6.02 3.17
N ILE A 207 -22.61 -5.18 2.51
CA ILE A 207 -22.86 -4.76 1.13
C ILE A 207 -23.01 -5.98 0.22
N SER A 208 -22.05 -6.92 0.28
CA SER A 208 -22.08 -8.15 -0.53
C SER A 208 -23.33 -9.00 -0.25
N LYS A 209 -23.79 -9.05 1.01
CA LYS A 209 -25.00 -9.78 1.41
C LYS A 209 -26.25 -9.15 0.79
N TYR A 210 -26.36 -7.82 0.79
CA TYR A 210 -27.50 -7.12 0.20
C TYR A 210 -27.50 -7.17 -1.33
N GLU A 211 -26.34 -7.04 -1.97
CA GLU A 211 -26.22 -7.24 -3.43
C GLU A 211 -26.65 -8.66 -3.84
N ALA A 212 -26.29 -9.68 -3.06
CA ALA A 212 -26.74 -11.05 -3.29
C ALA A 212 -28.26 -11.24 -3.11
N GLN A 213 -28.94 -10.32 -2.43
CA GLN A 213 -30.39 -10.26 -2.30
C GLN A 213 -31.06 -9.48 -3.45
N GLY A 214 -30.27 -8.95 -4.40
CA GLY A 214 -30.74 -8.19 -5.55
C GLY A 214 -30.92 -6.70 -5.27
N ILE A 215 -30.36 -6.19 -4.17
CA ILE A 215 -30.36 -4.75 -3.88
C ILE A 215 -29.24 -4.09 -4.69
N GLU A 216 -29.56 -2.99 -5.37
CA GLU A 216 -28.60 -2.18 -6.11
C GLU A 216 -27.50 -1.64 -5.18
N TYR A 217 -26.27 -1.54 -5.68
CA TYR A 217 -25.07 -1.23 -4.87
C TYR A 217 -25.23 -0.01 -3.96
N ASP A 218 -25.69 1.12 -4.49
CA ASP A 218 -25.81 2.37 -3.72
C ASP A 218 -26.80 2.22 -2.55
N LEU A 219 -27.88 1.46 -2.75
CA LEU A 219 -28.84 1.15 -1.70
C LEU A 219 -28.28 0.11 -0.73
N ALA A 220 -27.56 -0.91 -1.22
CA ALA A 220 -26.89 -1.90 -0.39
C ALA A 220 -25.86 -1.26 0.56
N VAL A 221 -25.17 -0.19 0.12
CA VAL A 221 -24.29 0.63 0.95
C VAL A 221 -25.06 1.36 2.04
N GLN A 222 -26.21 1.96 1.71
CA GLN A 222 -27.05 2.66 2.70
C GLN A 222 -27.58 1.69 3.76
N GLU A 223 -28.18 0.57 3.33
CA GLU A 223 -28.70 -0.47 4.22
C GLU A 223 -27.62 -1.04 5.14
N ALA A 224 -26.43 -1.35 4.59
CA ALA A 224 -25.30 -1.81 5.39
C ALA A 224 -24.84 -0.78 6.43
N PHE A 225 -24.91 0.51 6.11
CA PHE A 225 -24.55 1.57 7.04
C PHE A 225 -25.57 1.71 8.17
N GLU A 226 -26.86 1.60 7.87
CA GLU A 226 -27.93 1.60 8.86
C GLU A 226 -27.80 0.41 9.83
N ASP A 227 -27.60 -0.79 9.30
CA ASP A 227 -27.36 -2.02 10.09
C ASP A 227 -26.16 -1.86 11.03
N MET A 228 -25.04 -1.32 10.52
CA MET A 228 -23.84 -1.10 11.35
C MET A 228 -24.02 -0.05 12.44
N SER A 229 -24.89 0.93 12.20
CA SER A 229 -25.16 2.02 13.16
C SER A 229 -26.15 1.61 14.24
N ALA A 230 -27.00 0.61 13.98
CA ALA A 230 -27.92 0.05 14.96
C ALA A 230 -27.26 -0.89 15.98
N ASP A 231 -26.08 -1.45 15.64
CA ASP A 231 -25.29 -2.37 16.47
C ASP A 231 -24.34 -1.66 17.48
N GLN A 232 -24.32 -0.31 17.52
CA GLN A 232 -23.50 0.52 18.43
C GLN A 232 -24.31 1.11 19.58
#